data_AF-A0A0D2Y0G0-F1
#
_entry.id   AF-A0A0D2Y0G0-F1
#
_cell.length_a   1.000
_cell.length_b   1.000
_cell.length_c   1.000
_cell.angle_alpha   90.00
_cell.angle_beta   90.00
_cell.angle_gamma   90.00
#
_symmetry.space_group_name_H-M   'P 1'
#
loop_
_entity.id
_entity.type
_entity.pdbx_description
1 polymer ?
#
loop_
_entity_poly.entity_id
_entity_poly.type
_entity_poly.pdbx_seq_one_letter_code
_entity_poly.pdbx_strand_id
1 'polypeptide(L)'
;MSSASGLVELAQSLIEHGPRKTMQTSRRIRAIHNHTTIVDTTHGVYVWEHDSFPTIYVPVVDVKNAKLVDKKNISVELKERAAIAQLVIPAHDSIKEVKVDNVVRFFQDVTLGALSDMVRVEFRSIDQWFEEDEPIFVHAKDPFKRVDILHSTRPIEVKVNGRTVAKATSSMHLLETGLPTRYYLPLSAVDQTVLLKSPVRSKCPYKGEAEYYNIVIDGKTFENLVWYYNHPTLESAAIARLVCFYNEKVDIILDGELQERPRTKFA
;
A
#
# COMPACT_ATOMS: atom_id res chain seq x y z
N MET A 1 -3.89 2.04 12.65
CA MET A 1 -4.00 0.91 13.59
C MET A 1 -5.44 0.47 13.53
N SER A 2 -5.73 -0.77 13.14
CA SER A 2 -7.09 -1.29 13.28
C SER A 2 -7.33 -1.53 14.77
N SER A 3 -8.39 -0.95 15.34
CA SER A 3 -8.83 -1.32 16.69
C SER A 3 -9.35 -2.77 16.67
N ALA A 4 -9.41 -3.41 17.84
CA ALA A 4 -10.02 -4.73 17.98
C ALA A 4 -11.49 -4.75 17.48
N SER A 5 -12.21 -3.61 17.56
CA SER A 5 -13.55 -3.46 16.97
C SER A 5 -13.53 -3.56 15.44
N GLY A 6 -12.58 -2.88 14.77
CA GLY A 6 -12.46 -2.92 13.32
C GLY A 6 -12.10 -4.31 12.78
N LEU A 7 -11.36 -5.11 13.55
CA LEU A 7 -11.01 -6.47 13.13
C LEU A 7 -12.19 -7.44 13.20
N VAL A 8 -13.07 -7.28 14.20
CA VAL A 8 -14.33 -8.04 14.30
C VAL A 8 -15.26 -7.67 13.15
N GLU A 9 -15.44 -6.37 12.88
CA GLU A 9 -16.27 -5.88 11.78
C GLU A 9 -15.78 -6.39 10.42
N LEU A 10 -14.47 -6.37 10.19
CA LEU A 10 -13.86 -6.93 8.99
C LEU A 10 -14.17 -8.43 8.85
N ALA A 11 -13.93 -9.22 9.89
CA ALA A 11 -14.16 -10.66 9.83
C ALA A 11 -15.64 -10.99 9.61
N GLN A 12 -16.57 -10.30 10.27
CA GLN A 12 -18.01 -10.43 10.04
C GLN A 12 -18.37 -10.10 8.60
N SER A 13 -17.90 -8.97 8.09
CA SER A 13 -18.14 -8.55 6.71
C SER A 13 -17.65 -9.59 5.69
N LEU A 14 -16.45 -10.15 5.89
CA LEU A 14 -15.90 -11.19 5.02
C LEU A 14 -16.66 -12.51 5.10
N ILE A 15 -17.23 -12.86 6.26
CA ILE A 15 -18.08 -14.04 6.41
C ILE A 15 -19.41 -13.85 5.68
N GLU A 16 -20.04 -12.69 5.84
CA GLU A 16 -21.38 -12.41 5.31
C GLU A 16 -21.37 -12.11 3.81
N HIS A 17 -20.39 -11.33 3.36
CA HIS A 17 -20.37 -10.77 2.00
C HIS A 17 -19.23 -11.33 1.14
N GLY A 18 -18.29 -12.06 1.73
CA GLY A 18 -17.08 -12.50 1.07
C GLY A 18 -16.08 -11.37 0.79
N PRO A 19 -14.86 -11.72 0.36
CA PRO A 19 -13.88 -10.75 -0.14
C PRO A 19 -14.28 -10.21 -1.52
N ARG A 20 -13.78 -9.02 -1.89
CA ARG A 20 -14.02 -8.43 -3.23
C ARG A 20 -13.47 -9.29 -4.35
N LYS A 21 -12.32 -9.93 -4.08
CA LYS A 21 -11.61 -10.82 -4.99
C LYS A 21 -10.68 -11.70 -4.18
N THR A 22 -10.40 -12.89 -4.69
CA THR A 22 -9.29 -13.72 -4.20
C THR A 22 -8.46 -14.23 -5.37
N MET A 23 -7.19 -14.52 -5.10
CA MET A 23 -6.31 -15.16 -6.05
C MET A 23 -5.26 -15.98 -5.31
N GLN A 24 -5.24 -17.28 -5.55
CA GLN A 24 -4.15 -18.13 -5.08
C GLN A 24 -2.85 -17.69 -5.76
N THR A 25 -1.79 -17.53 -4.97
CA THR A 25 -0.47 -17.21 -5.52
C THR A 25 0.30 -18.50 -5.79
N SER A 26 1.06 -18.53 -6.88
CA SER A 26 2.10 -19.55 -7.08
C SER A 26 3.40 -19.18 -6.37
N ARG A 27 3.47 -17.96 -5.81
CA ARG A 27 4.67 -17.43 -5.19
C ARG A 27 4.83 -17.94 -3.76
N ARG A 28 6.07 -18.19 -3.34
CA ARG A 28 6.40 -18.47 -1.94
C ARG A 28 6.17 -17.24 -1.09
N ILE A 29 5.48 -17.36 0.02
CA ILE A 29 5.27 -16.31 1.01
C ILE A 29 5.99 -16.70 2.29
N ARG A 30 6.74 -15.77 2.86
CA ARG A 30 7.39 -15.95 4.16
C ARG A 30 7.07 -14.80 5.09
N ALA A 31 6.95 -15.10 6.38
CA ALA A 31 6.86 -14.10 7.43
C ALA A 31 7.91 -14.40 8.50
N ILE A 32 8.74 -13.40 8.79
CA ILE A 32 9.71 -13.42 9.88
C ILE A 32 9.24 -12.42 10.93
N HIS A 33 9.14 -12.89 12.17
CA HIS A 33 8.85 -12.04 13.31
C HIS A 33 9.55 -12.57 14.56
N ASN A 34 10.06 -11.68 15.39
CA ASN A 34 10.83 -12.02 16.58
C ASN A 34 11.96 -13.03 16.25
N HIS A 35 12.73 -12.72 15.20
CA HIS A 35 13.83 -13.55 14.67
C HIS A 35 13.45 -14.97 14.22
N THR A 36 12.16 -15.28 14.13
CA THR A 36 11.64 -16.61 13.83
C THR A 36 10.89 -16.58 12.51
N THR A 37 11.15 -17.55 11.62
CA THR A 37 10.27 -17.77 10.46
C THR A 37 9.00 -18.45 10.95
N ILE A 38 7.89 -17.70 10.93
CA ILE A 38 6.58 -18.13 11.43
C ILE A 38 5.64 -18.59 10.31
N VAL A 39 5.96 -18.24 9.07
CA VAL A 39 5.25 -18.68 7.88
C VAL A 39 6.28 -18.92 6.78
N ASP A 40 6.14 -20.03 6.06
CA ASP A 40 6.88 -20.35 4.84
C ASP A 40 6.01 -21.27 3.99
N THR A 41 5.35 -20.72 2.96
CA THR A 41 4.30 -21.43 2.21
C THR A 41 4.25 -21.03 0.75
N THR A 42 3.88 -21.95 -0.14
CA THR A 42 3.50 -21.68 -1.54
C THR A 42 1.98 -21.70 -1.74
N HIS A 43 1.20 -21.75 -0.66
CA HIS A 43 -0.26 -21.84 -0.66
C HIS A 43 -0.92 -20.55 -0.18
N GLY A 44 -0.19 -19.42 -0.24
CA GLY A 44 -0.74 -18.11 0.08
C GLY A 44 -1.88 -17.72 -0.86
N VAL A 45 -2.80 -16.90 -0.35
CA VAL A 45 -3.91 -16.35 -1.13
C VAL A 45 -3.90 -14.84 -0.98
N TYR A 46 -3.88 -14.12 -2.10
CA TYR A 46 -4.20 -12.70 -2.10
C TYR A 46 -5.70 -12.52 -1.92
N VAL A 47 -6.09 -11.72 -0.93
CA VAL A 47 -7.47 -11.42 -0.58
C VAL A 47 -7.67 -9.91 -0.64
N TRP A 48 -8.57 -9.45 -1.50
CA TRP A 48 -8.98 -8.05 -1.55
C TRP A 48 -10.12 -7.84 -0.56
N GLU A 49 -9.78 -7.39 0.66
CA GLU A 49 -10.73 -6.93 1.68
C GLU A 49 -11.45 -5.64 1.22
N HIS A 50 -10.84 -4.90 0.29
CA HIS A 50 -11.33 -3.69 -0.35
C HIS A 50 -10.74 -3.54 -1.77
N ASP A 51 -11.20 -2.56 -2.55
CA ASP A 51 -10.83 -2.44 -3.97
C ASP A 51 -9.40 -1.90 -4.22
N SER A 52 -8.70 -1.41 -3.20
CA SER A 52 -7.42 -0.70 -3.41
C SER A 52 -6.19 -1.59 -3.61
N PHE A 53 -6.07 -2.69 -2.86
CA PHE A 53 -4.95 -3.64 -2.89
C PHE A 53 -5.31 -4.91 -2.11
N PRO A 54 -4.62 -6.04 -2.34
CA PRO A 54 -4.82 -7.25 -1.56
C PRO A 54 -4.02 -7.25 -0.25
N THR A 55 -4.46 -8.07 0.69
CA THR A 55 -3.61 -8.61 1.76
C THR A 55 -3.33 -10.09 1.50
N ILE A 56 -2.40 -10.69 2.23
CA ILE A 56 -2.03 -12.11 2.10
C ILE A 56 -2.64 -12.89 3.26
N TYR A 57 -3.38 -13.94 2.92
CA TYR A 57 -3.86 -14.96 3.84
C TYR A 57 -3.01 -16.20 3.62
N VAL A 58 -2.72 -16.92 4.70
CA VAL A 58 -1.93 -18.16 4.65
C VAL A 58 -2.68 -19.30 5.34
N PRO A 59 -2.48 -20.56 4.94
CA PRO A 59 -3.15 -21.68 5.61
C PRO A 59 -2.75 -21.76 7.08
N VAL A 60 -3.70 -22.08 7.95
CA VAL A 60 -3.42 -22.24 9.40
C VAL A 60 -2.33 -23.29 9.64
N VAL A 61 -2.34 -24.36 8.84
CA VAL A 61 -1.35 -25.44 8.92
C VAL A 61 0.07 -24.99 8.60
N ASP A 62 0.26 -23.90 7.87
CA ASP A 62 1.55 -23.35 7.47
C ASP A 62 2.10 -22.28 8.43
N VAL A 63 1.32 -21.93 9.46
CA VAL A 63 1.84 -21.18 10.60
C VAL A 63 2.68 -22.13 11.45
N LYS A 64 4.00 -21.97 11.40
CA LYS A 64 4.98 -22.77 12.13
C LYS A 64 5.66 -21.92 13.19
N ASN A 65 6.29 -22.57 14.18
CA ASN A 65 7.10 -21.91 15.21
C ASN A 65 6.37 -20.81 16.00
N ALA A 66 5.04 -20.82 15.98
CA ALA A 66 4.18 -19.91 16.69
C ALA A 66 2.87 -20.63 17.05
N LYS A 67 2.22 -20.22 18.14
CA LYS A 67 0.92 -20.75 18.57
C LYS A 67 -0.17 -19.76 18.18
N LEU A 68 -1.19 -20.23 17.48
CA LEU A 68 -2.40 -19.46 17.22
C LEU A 68 -3.41 -19.72 18.32
N VAL A 69 -3.76 -18.69 19.09
CA VAL A 69 -4.62 -18.76 20.27
C VAL A 69 -5.87 -17.93 20.04
N ASP A 70 -7.02 -18.57 19.90
CA ASP A 70 -8.30 -17.89 19.72
C ASP A 70 -8.68 -17.11 21.00
N LYS A 71 -9.09 -15.85 20.83
CA LYS A 71 -9.46 -14.94 21.92
C LYS A 71 -10.95 -14.65 21.93
N LYS A 72 -11.57 -14.55 20.75
CA LYS A 72 -12.98 -14.27 20.60
C LYS A 72 -13.52 -14.91 19.33
N ASN A 73 -14.40 -15.89 19.47
CA ASN A 73 -15.09 -16.49 18.34
C ASN A 73 -16.08 -15.50 17.71
N ILE A 74 -16.24 -15.62 16.39
CA ILE A 74 -17.13 -14.82 15.57
C ILE A 74 -18.12 -15.78 14.94
N SER A 75 -19.38 -15.58 15.31
CA SER A 75 -20.50 -16.39 14.85
C SER A 75 -21.40 -15.57 13.94
N VAL A 76 -21.80 -16.18 12.84
CA VAL A 76 -22.85 -15.68 11.95
C VAL A 76 -23.86 -16.82 11.80
N GLU A 77 -25.15 -16.52 11.97
CA GLU A 77 -26.23 -17.52 11.97
C GLU A 77 -25.99 -18.68 12.98
N LEU A 78 -25.52 -18.34 14.20
CA LEU A 78 -25.23 -19.29 15.28
C LEU A 78 -24.09 -20.30 15.00
N LYS A 79 -23.41 -20.19 13.86
CA LYS A 79 -22.23 -21.01 13.53
C LYS A 79 -20.95 -20.19 13.73
N GLU A 80 -20.04 -20.70 14.54
CA GLU A 80 -18.70 -20.13 14.66
C GLU A 80 -17.93 -20.38 13.35
N ARG A 81 -17.46 -19.31 12.71
CA ARG A 81 -16.80 -19.37 11.40
C ARG A 81 -15.41 -18.75 11.39
N ALA A 82 -15.12 -17.90 12.36
CA ALA A 82 -13.80 -17.32 12.56
C ALA A 82 -13.56 -17.02 14.05
N ALA A 83 -12.34 -16.63 14.38
CA ALA A 83 -11.99 -16.06 15.67
C ALA A 83 -11.02 -14.89 15.48
N ILE A 84 -11.18 -13.86 16.31
CA ILE A 84 -10.06 -12.98 16.64
C ILE A 84 -9.07 -13.82 17.44
N ALA A 85 -7.84 -13.91 16.95
CA ALA A 85 -6.80 -14.74 17.52
C ALA A 85 -5.59 -13.91 17.91
N GLN A 86 -4.69 -14.54 18.65
CA GLN A 86 -3.38 -14.02 18.98
C GLN A 86 -2.34 -15.02 18.47
N LEU A 87 -1.34 -14.52 17.74
CA LEU A 87 -0.16 -15.30 17.42
C LEU A 87 0.86 -15.12 18.52
N VAL A 88 1.30 -16.23 19.12
CA VAL A 88 2.29 -16.25 20.21
C VAL A 88 3.56 -16.90 19.70
N ILE A 89 4.63 -16.11 19.59
CA ILE A 89 5.95 -16.57 19.15
C ILE A 89 6.75 -16.84 20.43
N PRO A 90 7.08 -18.11 20.74
CA PRO A 90 7.68 -18.49 22.01
C PRO A 90 9.08 -17.88 22.18
N ALA A 91 9.50 -17.75 23.44
CA ALA A 91 10.88 -17.42 23.76
C ALA A 91 11.83 -18.50 23.22
N HIS A 92 12.99 -18.08 22.72
CA HIS A 92 14.08 -18.97 22.33
C HIS A 92 15.41 -18.26 22.56
N ASP A 93 16.44 -19.01 22.98
CA ASP A 93 17.74 -18.47 23.35
C ASP A 93 17.62 -17.29 24.33
N SER A 94 18.13 -16.11 23.95
CA SER A 94 18.03 -14.86 24.72
C SER A 94 16.82 -13.99 24.34
N ILE A 95 15.95 -14.45 23.45
CA ILE A 95 14.82 -13.70 22.88
C ILE A 95 13.55 -14.05 23.65
N LYS A 96 12.85 -13.01 24.13
CA LYS A 96 11.60 -13.17 24.89
C LYS A 96 10.43 -13.52 23.97
N GLU A 97 9.39 -14.10 24.56
CA GLU A 97 8.11 -14.34 23.89
C GLU A 97 7.50 -13.00 23.42
N VAL A 98 6.93 -13.01 22.21
CA VAL A 98 6.19 -11.88 21.64
C VAL A 98 4.80 -12.34 21.19
N LYS A 99 3.84 -11.44 21.29
CA LYS A 99 2.42 -11.68 20.95
C LYS A 99 1.96 -10.68 19.90
N VAL A 100 1.17 -11.17 18.94
CA VAL A 100 0.54 -10.37 17.89
C VAL A 100 -0.96 -10.55 17.96
N ASP A 101 -1.70 -9.48 18.25
CA ASP A 101 -3.16 -9.51 18.49
C ASP A 101 -4.01 -9.25 17.23
N ASN A 102 -3.43 -8.66 16.18
CA ASN A 102 -4.18 -8.30 14.96
C ASN A 102 -4.30 -9.48 13.99
N VAL A 103 -4.89 -10.57 14.47
CA VAL A 103 -4.99 -11.84 13.74
C VAL A 103 -6.44 -12.29 13.66
N VAL A 104 -6.87 -12.74 12.47
CA VAL A 104 -8.16 -13.42 12.29
C VAL A 104 -7.88 -14.83 11.80
N ARG A 105 -8.39 -15.83 12.51
CA ARG A 105 -8.41 -17.23 12.08
C ARG A 105 -9.77 -17.54 11.50
N PHE A 106 -9.84 -18.01 10.27
CA PHE A 106 -11.06 -18.55 9.70
C PHE A 106 -11.07 -20.08 9.88
N PHE A 107 -12.20 -20.62 10.32
CA PHE A 107 -12.33 -22.05 10.56
C PHE A 107 -12.58 -22.82 9.26
N GLN A 108 -12.46 -24.15 9.33
CA GLN A 108 -12.76 -25.01 8.20
C GLN A 108 -14.27 -24.97 7.92
N ASP A 109 -14.63 -24.33 6.82
CA ASP A 109 -16.00 -24.19 6.37
C ASP A 109 -16.00 -23.94 4.85
N VAL A 110 -16.46 -24.94 4.08
CA VAL A 110 -16.48 -24.88 2.61
C VAL A 110 -17.24 -23.67 2.06
N THR A 111 -18.18 -23.11 2.83
CA THR A 111 -18.95 -21.94 2.41
C THR A 111 -18.15 -20.64 2.45
N LEU A 112 -17.00 -20.61 3.14
CA LEU A 112 -16.08 -19.48 3.17
C LEU A 112 -15.16 -19.40 1.94
N GLY A 113 -15.24 -20.39 1.03
CA GLY A 113 -14.42 -20.45 -0.17
C GLY A 113 -12.92 -20.37 0.16
N ALA A 114 -12.22 -19.43 -0.47
CA ALA A 114 -10.77 -19.26 -0.31
C ALA A 114 -10.32 -18.79 1.09
N LEU A 115 -11.25 -18.45 2.00
CA LEU A 115 -10.93 -18.11 3.39
C LEU A 115 -10.95 -19.33 4.32
N SER A 116 -11.50 -20.47 3.89
CA SER A 116 -11.62 -21.68 4.73
C SER A 116 -10.25 -22.17 5.20
N ASP A 117 -10.09 -22.35 6.51
CA ASP A 117 -8.84 -22.78 7.17
C ASP A 117 -7.61 -21.87 6.89
N MET A 118 -7.88 -20.57 6.73
CA MET A 118 -6.85 -19.54 6.52
C MET A 118 -6.69 -18.63 7.73
N VAL A 119 -5.50 -18.04 7.87
CA VAL A 119 -5.21 -16.99 8.83
C VAL A 119 -4.85 -15.69 8.11
N ARG A 120 -5.42 -14.60 8.61
CA ARG A 120 -5.05 -13.22 8.28
C ARG A 120 -4.21 -12.67 9.42
N VAL A 121 -3.02 -12.17 9.11
CA VAL A 121 -2.20 -11.42 10.07
C VAL A 121 -2.00 -10.01 9.52
N GLU A 122 -2.21 -8.99 10.35
CA GLU A 122 -1.96 -7.60 9.96
C GLU A 122 -0.50 -7.42 9.53
N PHE A 123 -0.29 -6.92 8.31
CA PHE A 123 1.03 -6.79 7.69
C PHE A 123 2.03 -6.04 8.58
N ARG A 124 1.60 -4.94 9.21
CA ARG A 124 2.43 -4.10 10.08
C ARG A 124 2.75 -4.70 11.44
N SER A 125 2.12 -5.82 11.80
CA SER A 125 2.36 -6.51 13.07
C SER A 125 3.43 -7.60 12.96
N ILE A 126 4.00 -7.80 11.78
CA ILE A 126 5.11 -8.72 11.50
C ILE A 126 6.35 -7.90 11.15
N ASP A 127 7.53 -8.36 11.54
CA ASP A 127 8.78 -7.60 11.32
C ASP A 127 9.09 -7.50 9.83
N GLN A 128 8.98 -8.61 9.10
CA GLN A 128 9.20 -8.65 7.67
C GLN A 128 8.39 -9.75 6.99
N TRP A 129 7.64 -9.38 5.96
CA TRP A 129 7.07 -10.30 4.99
C TRP A 129 7.96 -10.40 3.76
N PHE A 130 7.99 -11.56 3.13
CA PHE A 130 8.65 -11.78 1.86
C PHE A 130 7.69 -12.42 0.88
N GLU A 131 7.85 -12.02 -0.38
CA GLU A 131 7.30 -12.72 -1.53
C GLU A 131 8.49 -13.24 -2.34
N GLU A 132 8.54 -14.55 -2.54
CA GLU A 132 9.78 -15.27 -2.77
C GLU A 132 10.81 -14.93 -1.68
N ASP A 133 11.94 -14.36 -2.08
CA ASP A 133 12.96 -13.83 -1.19
C ASP A 133 13.04 -12.29 -1.23
N GLU A 134 12.06 -11.63 -1.88
CA GLU A 134 11.98 -10.18 -1.95
C GLU A 134 11.18 -9.63 -0.76
N PRO A 135 11.75 -8.70 0.04
CA PRO A 135 11.03 -8.05 1.13
C PRO A 135 9.79 -7.29 0.62
N ILE A 136 8.63 -7.57 1.19
CA ILE A 136 7.43 -6.80 0.92
C ILE A 136 7.49 -5.48 1.69
N PHE A 137 7.36 -4.36 0.99
CA PHE A 137 7.35 -3.02 1.57
C PHE A 137 5.91 -2.52 1.81
N VAL A 138 5.58 -2.13 3.05
CA VAL A 138 4.26 -1.58 3.49
C VAL A 138 3.11 -2.59 3.49
N HIS A 139 2.75 -3.14 2.33
CA HIS A 139 1.70 -4.13 2.13
C HIS A 139 1.94 -4.90 0.83
N ALA A 140 1.25 -6.01 0.61
CA ALA A 140 1.37 -6.79 -0.62
C ALA A 140 1.06 -5.94 -1.86
N LYS A 141 1.89 -6.10 -2.91
CA LYS A 141 1.60 -5.52 -4.22
C LYS A 141 0.41 -6.27 -4.82
N ASP A 142 -0.45 -5.53 -5.52
CA ASP A 142 -1.51 -6.08 -6.34
C ASP A 142 -0.87 -6.66 -7.61
N PRO A 143 -1.01 -7.97 -7.88
CA PRO A 143 -0.40 -8.61 -9.05
C PRO A 143 -0.90 -8.08 -10.40
N PHE A 144 -2.02 -7.35 -10.42
CA PHE A 144 -2.59 -6.73 -11.62
C PHE A 144 -2.19 -5.27 -11.79
N LYS A 145 -1.59 -4.64 -10.76
CA LYS A 145 -1.16 -3.26 -10.84
C LYS A 145 0.18 -3.16 -11.55
N ARG A 146 0.20 -2.36 -12.61
CA ARG A 146 1.38 -2.02 -13.38
C ARG A 146 1.74 -0.54 -13.21
N VAL A 147 3.02 -0.27 -13.29
CA VAL A 147 3.60 1.07 -13.32
C VAL A 147 4.46 1.16 -14.58
N ASP A 148 4.05 1.99 -15.52
CA ASP A 148 4.83 2.32 -16.71
C ASP A 148 5.31 3.76 -16.61
N ILE A 149 6.58 3.99 -16.93
CA ILE A 149 7.18 5.32 -16.89
C ILE A 149 7.79 5.61 -18.25
N LEU A 150 7.19 6.58 -18.95
CA LEU A 150 7.54 6.91 -20.32
C LEU A 150 8.16 8.30 -20.38
N HIS A 151 9.33 8.41 -20.99
CA HIS A 151 9.90 9.71 -21.33
C HIS A 151 9.05 10.39 -22.40
N SER A 152 8.84 11.69 -22.25
CA SER A 152 8.04 12.51 -23.16
C SER A 152 8.71 13.86 -23.37
N THR A 153 8.71 14.35 -24.61
CA THR A 153 9.16 15.70 -24.98
C THR A 153 8.00 16.67 -25.20
N ARG A 154 6.79 16.29 -24.76
CA ARG A 154 5.61 17.16 -24.80
C ARG A 154 5.81 18.31 -23.80
N PRO A 155 5.73 19.59 -24.22
CA PRO A 155 5.89 20.71 -23.30
C PRO A 155 4.77 20.69 -22.26
N ILE A 156 5.16 20.88 -21.00
CA ILE A 156 4.27 20.90 -19.86
C ILE A 156 4.48 22.16 -19.03
N GLU A 157 3.38 22.74 -18.58
CA GLU A 157 3.34 23.88 -17.66
C GLU A 157 2.38 23.57 -16.51
N VAL A 158 2.80 23.89 -15.29
CA VAL A 158 2.00 23.71 -14.07
C VAL A 158 1.70 25.06 -13.46
N LYS A 159 0.42 25.36 -13.25
CA LYS A 159 -0.03 26.57 -12.55
C LYS A 159 -0.71 26.26 -11.23
N VAL A 160 -0.41 27.07 -10.24
CA VAL A 160 -1.06 27.08 -8.92
C VAL A 160 -1.62 28.47 -8.71
N ASN A 161 -2.94 28.56 -8.48
CA ASN A 161 -3.63 29.83 -8.29
C ASN A 161 -3.35 30.85 -9.42
N GLY A 162 -3.32 30.38 -10.68
CA GLY A 162 -3.05 31.20 -11.86
C GLY A 162 -1.56 31.53 -12.13
N ARG A 163 -0.66 31.34 -11.16
CA ARG A 163 0.79 31.54 -11.33
C ARG A 163 1.45 30.26 -11.83
N THR A 164 2.28 30.38 -12.86
CA THR A 164 3.16 29.29 -13.33
C THR A 164 4.21 28.99 -12.28
N VAL A 165 4.23 27.76 -11.78
CA VAL A 165 5.20 27.29 -10.77
C VAL A 165 6.20 26.30 -11.34
N ALA A 166 5.90 25.66 -12.47
CA ALA A 166 6.85 24.80 -13.17
C ALA A 166 6.61 24.80 -14.68
N LYS A 167 7.68 24.69 -15.47
CA LYS A 167 7.61 24.56 -16.92
C LYS A 167 8.77 23.71 -17.44
N ALA A 168 8.48 22.69 -18.24
CA ALA A 168 9.49 21.80 -18.81
C ALA A 168 9.17 21.46 -20.28
N THR A 169 10.23 21.20 -21.06
CA THR A 169 10.15 20.68 -22.44
C THR A 169 10.28 19.16 -22.50
N SER A 170 10.55 18.52 -21.37
CA SER A 170 10.57 17.06 -21.24
C SER A 170 10.15 16.66 -19.83
N SER A 171 9.48 15.52 -19.70
CA SER A 171 9.08 14.95 -18.42
C SER A 171 8.97 13.43 -18.48
N MET A 172 8.85 12.80 -17.31
CA MET A 172 8.50 11.39 -17.19
C MET A 172 7.00 11.27 -16.92
N HIS A 173 6.28 10.58 -17.80
CA HIS A 173 4.86 10.30 -17.64
C HIS A 173 4.72 8.95 -16.95
N LEU A 174 4.26 8.95 -15.70
CA LEU A 174 3.99 7.73 -14.94
C LEU A 174 2.52 7.36 -15.09
N LEU A 175 2.29 6.16 -15.61
CA LEU A 175 0.98 5.52 -15.72
C LEU A 175 0.90 4.41 -14.66
N GLU A 176 -0.07 4.49 -13.77
CA GLU A 176 -0.34 3.45 -12.79
C GLU A 176 -1.76 2.94 -12.96
N THR A 177 -1.95 1.62 -12.94
CA THR A 177 -3.27 1.00 -13.11
C THR A 177 -4.33 1.63 -12.20
N GLY A 178 -5.38 2.16 -12.82
CA GLY A 178 -6.52 2.78 -12.12
C GLY A 178 -6.28 4.20 -11.61
N LEU A 179 -5.15 4.84 -11.93
CA LEU A 179 -4.85 6.22 -11.56
C LEU A 179 -4.63 7.10 -12.80
N PRO A 180 -4.89 8.42 -12.70
CA PRO A 180 -4.53 9.36 -13.76
C PRO A 180 -3.02 9.40 -13.97
N THR A 181 -2.59 9.71 -15.20
CA THR A 181 -1.18 9.94 -15.52
C THR A 181 -0.59 11.02 -14.63
N ARG A 182 0.57 10.73 -14.04
CA ARG A 182 1.34 11.65 -13.22
C ARG A 182 2.56 12.12 -14.00
N TYR A 183 2.76 13.44 -14.04
CA TYR A 183 3.86 14.06 -14.75
C TYR A 183 4.98 14.38 -13.77
N TYR A 184 6.14 13.77 -13.98
CA TYR A 184 7.33 13.97 -13.17
C TYR A 184 8.31 14.89 -13.91
N LEU A 185 8.57 16.05 -13.33
CA LEU A 185 9.40 17.10 -13.89
C LEU A 185 10.76 17.14 -13.16
N PRO A 186 11.85 17.55 -13.83
CA PRO A 186 13.09 17.91 -13.14
C PRO A 186 12.83 18.98 -12.09
N LEU A 187 13.43 18.87 -10.91
CA LEU A 187 13.29 19.90 -9.87
C LEU A 187 13.71 21.29 -10.39
N SER A 188 14.72 21.35 -11.27
CA SER A 188 15.19 22.59 -11.91
C SER A 188 14.15 23.27 -12.82
N ALA A 189 13.09 22.56 -13.21
CA ALA A 189 11.98 23.12 -13.98
C ALA A 189 10.94 23.83 -13.09
N VAL A 190 11.07 23.75 -11.77
CA VAL A 190 10.19 24.40 -10.79
C VAL A 190 10.80 25.71 -10.33
N ASP A 191 9.96 26.73 -10.19
CA ASP A 191 10.29 27.98 -9.49
C ASP A 191 10.66 27.67 -8.03
N GLN A 192 11.95 27.72 -7.72
CA GLN A 192 12.45 27.39 -6.38
C GLN A 192 11.98 28.39 -5.32
N THR A 193 11.60 29.61 -5.72
CA THR A 193 11.21 30.68 -4.78
C THR A 193 9.88 30.40 -4.08
N VAL A 194 9.07 29.49 -4.63
CA VAL A 194 7.76 29.11 -4.06
C VAL A 194 7.80 27.81 -3.27
N LEU A 195 8.92 27.08 -3.27
CA LEU A 195 9.03 25.77 -2.62
C LEU A 195 9.42 25.91 -1.15
N LEU A 196 8.63 25.27 -0.27
CA LEU A 196 8.96 25.10 1.14
C LEU A 196 8.95 23.61 1.49
N LYS A 197 10.05 23.10 2.06
CA LYS A 197 10.17 21.68 2.43
C LYS A 197 9.11 21.28 3.46
N SER A 198 8.42 20.17 3.23
CA SER A 198 7.49 19.57 4.20
C SER A 198 8.16 18.41 4.95
N PRO A 199 7.88 18.24 6.27
CA PRO A 199 8.34 17.08 7.03
C PRO A 199 7.54 15.81 6.73
N VAL A 200 6.42 15.92 6.00
CA VAL A 200 5.53 14.79 5.69
C VAL A 200 6.26 13.78 4.81
N ARG A 201 6.04 12.50 5.12
CA ARG A 201 6.47 11.36 4.32
C ARG A 201 5.31 10.39 4.16
N SER A 202 5.25 9.72 3.02
CA SER A 202 4.30 8.64 2.76
C SER A 202 5.02 7.46 2.12
N LYS A 203 4.48 6.26 2.28
CA LYS A 203 5.10 5.04 1.74
C LYS A 203 4.17 4.37 0.74
N CYS A 204 4.74 3.94 -0.39
CA CYS A 204 4.04 3.23 -1.45
C CYS A 204 4.82 1.96 -1.80
N PRO A 205 4.20 0.77 -1.86
CA PRO A 205 4.89 -0.46 -2.24
C PRO A 205 5.47 -0.41 -3.66
N TYR A 206 4.86 0.38 -4.56
CA TYR A 206 5.26 0.45 -5.96
C TYR A 206 6.34 1.50 -6.24
N LYS A 207 6.47 2.52 -5.38
CA LYS A 207 7.32 3.70 -5.67
C LYS A 207 8.32 4.03 -4.57
N GLY A 208 8.18 3.46 -3.37
CA GLY A 208 9.06 3.75 -2.24
C GLY A 208 8.50 4.82 -1.31
N GLU A 209 9.38 5.53 -0.62
CA GLU A 209 9.03 6.60 0.31
C GLU A 209 8.99 7.96 -0.42
N ALA A 210 7.82 8.59 -0.43
CA ALA A 210 7.62 9.93 -0.95
C ALA A 210 7.93 10.97 0.11
N GLU A 211 8.57 12.05 -0.34
CA GLU A 211 8.78 13.27 0.40
C GLU A 211 8.05 14.42 -0.29
N TYR A 212 7.76 15.49 0.47
CA TYR A 212 6.86 16.54 0.00
C TYR A 212 7.48 17.94 0.09
N TYR A 213 7.00 18.83 -0.78
CA TYR A 213 7.10 20.29 -0.65
C TYR A 213 5.70 20.91 -0.59
N ASN A 214 5.60 21.99 0.17
CA ASN A 214 4.52 22.95 0.10
C ASN A 214 4.82 23.97 -1.00
N ILE A 215 3.79 24.60 -1.54
CA ILE A 215 3.90 25.78 -2.40
C ILE A 215 3.44 27.01 -1.62
N VAL A 216 4.23 28.07 -1.61
CA VAL A 216 3.89 29.35 -0.96
C VAL A 216 3.82 30.45 -2.02
N ILE A 217 2.65 31.05 -2.19
CA ILE A 217 2.39 32.13 -3.15
C ILE A 217 1.58 33.21 -2.43
N ASP A 218 2.07 34.45 -2.46
CA ASP A 218 1.38 35.63 -1.91
C ASP A 218 0.90 35.45 -0.46
N GLY A 219 1.74 34.80 0.38
CA GLY A 219 1.43 34.51 1.78
C GLY A 219 0.48 33.31 2.01
N LYS A 220 -0.03 32.68 0.96
CA LYS A 220 -0.84 31.46 1.04
C LYS A 220 0.01 30.21 0.86
N THR A 221 -0.14 29.26 1.79
CA THR A 221 0.52 27.94 1.74
C THR A 221 -0.43 26.88 1.19
N PHE A 222 0.04 26.12 0.20
CA PHE A 222 -0.60 24.92 -0.33
C PHE A 222 0.21 23.71 0.14
N GLU A 223 -0.30 23.04 1.16
CA GLU A 223 0.44 21.99 1.86
C GLU A 223 0.59 20.72 1.02
N ASN A 224 1.78 20.13 1.06
CA ASN A 224 2.12 18.83 0.45
C ASN A 224 1.70 18.72 -1.03
N LEU A 225 1.65 19.85 -1.74
CA LEU A 225 1.15 19.91 -3.11
C LEU A 225 2.09 19.22 -4.11
N VAL A 226 3.38 19.19 -3.79
CA VAL A 226 4.43 18.58 -4.59
C VAL A 226 4.99 17.38 -3.84
N TRP A 227 5.17 16.26 -4.52
CA TRP A 227 5.90 15.10 -3.97
C TRP A 227 7.00 14.63 -4.90
N TYR A 228 7.93 13.89 -4.33
CA TYR A 228 9.03 13.26 -5.06
C TYR A 228 9.52 12.02 -4.31
N TYR A 229 10.27 11.17 -5.01
CA TYR A 229 10.90 9.99 -4.43
C TYR A 229 12.42 10.13 -4.53
N ASN A 230 13.11 10.26 -3.40
CA ASN A 230 14.58 10.35 -3.41
C ASN A 230 15.23 9.00 -3.76
N HIS A 231 14.66 7.91 -3.22
CA HIS A 231 15.10 6.54 -3.44
C HIS A 231 13.87 5.68 -3.81
N PRO A 232 13.38 5.78 -5.06
CA PRO A 232 12.26 4.96 -5.48
C PRO A 232 12.63 3.48 -5.56
N THR A 233 11.61 2.62 -5.67
CA THR A 233 11.79 1.20 -6.02
C THR A 233 12.43 1.06 -7.40
N LEU A 234 12.99 -0.11 -7.70
CA LEU A 234 13.57 -0.41 -9.01
C LEU A 234 12.56 -0.18 -10.16
N GLU A 235 11.31 -0.63 -9.99
CA GLU A 235 10.21 -0.43 -10.94
C GLU A 235 9.92 1.06 -11.21
N SER A 236 10.24 1.94 -10.26
CA SER A 236 10.02 3.38 -10.36
C SER A 236 11.33 4.19 -10.45
N ALA A 237 12.45 3.56 -10.80
CA ALA A 237 13.77 4.22 -10.79
C ALA A 237 13.84 5.46 -11.70
N ALA A 238 13.11 5.45 -12.82
CA ALA A 238 13.10 6.55 -13.80
C ALA A 238 12.55 7.89 -13.27
N ILE A 239 11.82 7.88 -12.14
CA ILE A 239 11.32 9.11 -11.49
C ILE A 239 12.15 9.56 -10.28
N ALA A 240 13.33 8.96 -10.06
CA ALA A 240 14.19 9.32 -8.95
C ALA A 240 14.49 10.83 -8.94
N ARG A 241 14.15 11.47 -7.81
CA ARG A 241 14.36 12.91 -7.54
C ARG A 241 13.62 13.86 -8.51
N LEU A 242 12.73 13.35 -9.35
CA LEU A 242 11.79 14.17 -10.10
C LEU A 242 10.59 14.50 -9.22
N VAL A 243 9.99 15.67 -9.46
CA VAL A 243 8.83 16.15 -8.71
C VAL A 243 7.55 15.98 -9.48
N CYS A 244 6.44 15.75 -8.76
CA CYS A 244 5.10 15.69 -9.32
C CYS A 244 4.13 16.52 -8.48
N PHE A 245 3.04 16.96 -9.10
CA PHE A 245 1.99 17.76 -8.49
C PHE A 245 0.68 16.98 -8.50
N TYR A 246 -0.19 17.24 -7.53
CA TYR A 246 -1.53 16.65 -7.56
C TYR A 246 -2.34 17.34 -8.66
N ASN A 247 -2.51 16.67 -9.80
CA ASN A 247 -3.33 17.12 -10.94
C ASN A 247 -4.71 17.64 -10.50
N GLU A 248 -5.27 17.07 -9.43
CA GLU A 248 -6.56 17.44 -8.82
C GLU A 248 -6.56 18.88 -8.27
N LYS A 249 -5.39 19.40 -7.95
CA LYS A 249 -5.18 20.64 -7.16
C LYS A 249 -4.43 21.72 -7.93
N VAL A 250 -4.00 21.44 -9.16
CA VAL A 250 -3.23 22.36 -10.01
C VAL A 250 -3.81 22.38 -11.42
N ASP A 251 -3.48 23.40 -12.20
CA ASP A 251 -3.74 23.39 -13.64
C ASP A 251 -2.52 22.83 -14.36
N ILE A 252 -2.72 21.73 -15.08
CA ILE A 252 -1.72 21.15 -15.98
C ILE A 252 -2.05 21.61 -17.40
N ILE A 253 -1.10 22.28 -18.05
CA ILE A 253 -1.16 22.58 -19.47
C ILE A 253 -0.14 21.68 -20.17
N LEU A 254 -0.60 20.81 -21.06
CA LEU A 254 0.22 19.86 -21.82
C LEU A 254 0.01 20.14 -23.31
N ASP A 255 1.09 20.30 -24.07
CA ASP A 255 1.04 20.77 -25.48
C ASP A 255 0.27 22.09 -25.68
N GLY A 256 0.25 22.95 -24.66
CA GLY A 256 -0.52 24.20 -24.69
C GLY A 256 -2.01 24.02 -24.37
N GLU A 257 -2.48 22.81 -24.13
CA GLU A 257 -3.88 22.51 -23.80
C GLU A 257 -4.07 22.29 -22.30
N LEU A 258 -5.05 22.98 -21.71
CA LEU A 258 -5.46 22.77 -20.32
C LEU A 258 -6.07 21.38 -20.16
N GLN A 259 -5.51 20.58 -19.25
CA GLN A 259 -6.00 19.23 -18.95
C GLN A 259 -7.12 19.28 -17.92
N GLU A 260 -8.10 18.38 -18.06
CA GLU A 260 -9.15 18.21 -17.05
C GLU A 260 -8.55 17.72 -15.72
N ARG A 261 -9.02 18.30 -14.60
CA ARG A 261 -8.62 17.83 -13.27
C ARG A 261 -9.33 16.50 -12.96
N PRO A 262 -8.58 15.41 -12.72
CA PRO A 262 -9.19 14.12 -12.44
C PRO A 262 -9.92 14.14 -11.09
N ARG A 263 -10.92 13.28 -10.92
CA ARG A 263 -11.56 13.05 -9.62
C ARG A 263 -10.96 11.80 -9.00
N THR A 264 -10.16 11.97 -7.95
CA THR A 264 -9.53 10.87 -7.21
C THR A 264 -9.68 11.09 -5.72
N LYS A 265 -9.30 10.08 -4.92
CA LYS A 265 -9.22 10.18 -3.45
C LYS A 265 -8.20 11.20 -2.93
N PHE A 266 -7.42 11.83 -3.81
CA PHE A 266 -6.39 12.81 -3.47
C PHE A 266 -6.84 14.27 -3.67
N ALA A 267 -8.04 14.48 -4.21
CA ALA A 267 -8.66 15.80 -4.37
C ALA A 267 -8.84 16.51 -3.03
#